data_AF-A0A933TX00-F1
#
_entry.id   AF-A0A933TX00-F1
#
_cell.length_a   1.000
_cell.length_b   1.000
_cell.length_c   1.000
_cell.angle_alpha   90.00
_cell.angle_beta   90.00
_cell.angle_gamma   90.00
#
_symmetry.space_group_name_H-M   'P 1'
#
loop_
_entity.id
_entity.type
_entity.pdbx_description
1 polymer ?
#
loop_
_entity_poly.entity_id
_entity_poly.type
_entity_poly.pdbx_seq_one_letter_code
_entity_poly.pdbx_strand_id
1 'polypeptide(L)'
;MSAQGPDALVTALKKGCLSPETLYLKVGTAVMFTKNNPKEGFINGTLGLVECFDTTSDSPLVKTQNGRRITVESMDWTVEENGHVRAQITQLPLRLAWAITVHKSQGMTLDKAVMDLSGVFEFGQGYVALSRIRRISDLYILGWNDRAFQVHQDIVAKDTTF
;
A
#
# COMPACT_ATOMS: atom_id res chain seq x y z
N MET A 1 10.85 -11.94 8.30
CA MET A 1 11.75 -11.70 7.15
C MET A 1 13.07 -12.38 7.43
N SER A 2 13.59 -13.19 6.52
CA SER A 2 14.97 -13.68 6.56
C SER A 2 15.87 -12.80 5.69
N ALA A 3 17.16 -12.75 6.01
CA ALA A 3 18.13 -11.92 5.31
C ALA A 3 19.50 -12.61 5.23
N GLN A 4 20.24 -12.37 4.14
CA GLN A 4 21.57 -12.88 3.88
C GLN A 4 22.43 -11.80 3.21
N GLY A 5 23.73 -11.75 3.52
CA GLY A 5 24.69 -10.78 2.97
C GLY A 5 25.18 -9.73 3.98
N PRO A 6 26.00 -8.76 3.55
CA PRO A 6 26.55 -7.72 4.42
C PRO A 6 25.47 -6.81 5.04
N ASP A 7 25.61 -6.49 6.32
CA ASP A 7 24.63 -5.72 7.10
C ASP A 7 24.23 -4.38 6.47
N ALA A 8 25.19 -3.67 5.87
CA ALA A 8 24.92 -2.40 5.20
C ALA A 8 23.95 -2.56 4.01
N LEU A 9 24.16 -3.60 3.20
CA LEU A 9 23.31 -3.88 2.03
C LEU A 9 21.95 -4.44 2.44
N VAL A 10 21.92 -5.33 3.43
CA VAL A 10 20.68 -5.86 4.01
C VAL A 10 19.83 -4.74 4.59
N THR A 11 20.44 -3.80 5.32
CA THR A 11 19.73 -2.64 5.90
C THR A 11 19.16 -1.74 4.81
N ALA A 12 19.91 -1.50 3.74
CA ALA A 12 19.42 -0.75 2.58
C ALA A 12 18.24 -1.47 1.89
N LEU A 13 18.32 -2.79 1.71
CA LEU A 13 17.24 -3.62 1.18
C LEU A 13 15.97 -3.55 2.04
N LYS A 14 16.11 -3.71 3.36
CA LYS A 14 14.99 -3.61 4.31
C LYS A 14 14.30 -2.25 4.22
N LYS A 15 15.08 -1.16 4.14
CA LYS A 15 14.55 0.20 4.01
C LYS A 15 13.78 0.44 2.70
N GLY A 16 14.20 -0.21 1.61
CA GLY A 16 13.51 -0.16 0.32
C GLY A 16 12.33 -1.13 0.18
N CYS A 17 12.24 -2.14 1.05
CA CYS A 17 11.21 -3.16 1.01
C CYS A 17 9.89 -2.62 1.58
N LEU A 18 8.82 -2.76 0.80
CA LEU A 18 7.48 -2.35 1.24
C LEU A 18 6.82 -3.38 2.18
N SER A 19 7.31 -4.62 2.20
CA SER A 19 6.88 -5.64 3.16
C SER A 19 7.56 -5.41 4.51
N PRO A 20 6.84 -5.42 5.62
CA PRO A 20 7.44 -5.20 6.94
C PRO A 20 8.35 -6.37 7.34
N GLU A 21 9.35 -6.08 8.17
CA GLU A 21 10.28 -7.09 8.69
C GLU A 21 9.53 -8.18 9.48
N THR A 22 8.57 -7.75 10.30
CA THR A 22 7.64 -8.60 11.02
C THR A 22 6.23 -8.36 10.51
N LEU A 23 5.61 -9.40 9.95
CA LEU A 23 4.26 -9.36 9.39
C LEU A 23 3.36 -10.28 10.21
N TYR A 24 2.38 -9.70 10.89
CA TYR A 24 1.34 -10.46 11.60
C TYR A 24 0.07 -10.49 10.77
N LEU A 25 -0.44 -11.68 10.49
CA LEU A 25 -1.66 -11.88 9.72
C LEU A 25 -2.65 -12.72 10.52
N LYS A 26 -3.94 -12.48 10.28
CA LYS A 26 -5.05 -13.32 10.74
C LYS A 26 -6.07 -13.44 9.61
N VAL A 27 -6.96 -14.42 9.71
CA VAL A 27 -8.13 -14.50 8.83
C VAL A 27 -8.95 -13.21 8.94
N GLY A 28 -9.36 -12.65 7.80
CA GLY A 28 -10.06 -11.38 7.70
C GLY A 28 -9.16 -10.14 7.67
N THR A 29 -7.83 -10.30 7.70
CA THR A 29 -6.91 -9.17 7.56
C THR A 29 -6.92 -8.64 6.12
N ALA A 30 -7.11 -7.32 5.96
CA ALA A 30 -6.94 -6.63 4.69
C ALA A 30 -5.44 -6.47 4.39
N VAL A 31 -5.00 -6.94 3.23
CA VAL A 31 -3.60 -6.91 2.79
C VAL A 31 -3.46 -6.30 1.40
N MET A 32 -2.25 -5.80 1.13
CA MET A 32 -1.84 -5.28 -0.16
C MET A 32 -0.57 -6.01 -0.59
N PHE A 33 -0.54 -6.46 -1.85
CA PHE A 33 0.65 -7.03 -2.45
C PHE A 33 1.71 -5.95 -2.68
N THR A 34 2.97 -6.25 -2.34
CA THR A 34 4.09 -5.30 -2.36
C THR A 34 5.08 -5.53 -3.50
N LYS A 35 4.87 -6.60 -4.27
CA LYS A 35 5.74 -7.02 -5.39
C LYS A 35 4.90 -7.46 -6.58
N ASN A 36 5.49 -7.43 -7.78
CA ASN A 36 4.85 -7.89 -9.00
C ASN A 36 5.08 -9.39 -9.21
N ASN A 37 4.00 -10.13 -9.43
CA ASN A 37 4.04 -11.49 -9.97
C ASN A 37 2.87 -11.69 -10.94
N PRO A 38 3.03 -11.32 -12.23
CA PRO A 38 1.98 -11.46 -13.22
C PRO A 38 1.53 -12.91 -13.43
N LYS A 39 2.40 -13.89 -13.20
CA LYS A 39 2.08 -15.34 -13.32
C LYS A 39 1.02 -15.72 -12.29
N GLU A 40 1.25 -15.33 -11.05
CA GLU A 40 0.30 -15.53 -9.94
C GLU A 40 -0.85 -14.51 -9.93
N GLY A 41 -0.81 -13.51 -10.82
CA GLY A 41 -1.92 -12.59 -11.08
C GLY A 41 -2.02 -11.41 -10.12
N PHE A 42 -0.93 -11.03 -9.47
CA PHE A 42 -0.88 -9.84 -8.63
C PHE A 42 0.24 -8.89 -9.04
N ILE A 43 -0.01 -7.61 -8.87
CA ILE A 43 0.98 -6.54 -8.99
C ILE A 43 1.05 -5.75 -7.68
N ASN A 44 2.12 -4.98 -7.49
CA ASN A 44 2.25 -4.08 -6.37
C ASN A 44 1.05 -3.13 -6.30
N GLY A 45 0.35 -3.12 -5.16
CA GLY A 45 -0.90 -2.38 -4.96
C GLY A 45 -2.17 -3.24 -5.06
N THR A 46 -2.08 -4.50 -5.50
CA THR A 46 -3.24 -5.40 -5.53
C THR A 46 -3.76 -5.59 -4.10
N LEU A 47 -5.06 -5.35 -3.89
CA LEU A 47 -5.71 -5.48 -2.59
C LEU A 47 -6.38 -6.84 -2.46
N GLY A 48 -6.38 -7.39 -1.25
CA GLY A 48 -7.08 -8.62 -0.92
C GLY A 48 -7.35 -8.81 0.56
N LEU A 49 -8.08 -9.88 0.86
CA LEU A 49 -8.42 -10.31 2.21
C LEU A 49 -7.83 -11.70 2.46
N VAL A 50 -7.18 -11.90 3.60
CA VAL A 50 -6.72 -13.23 4.02
C VAL A 50 -7.94 -14.10 4.37
N GLU A 51 -8.20 -15.16 3.60
CA GLU A 51 -9.33 -16.09 3.84
C GLU A 51 -8.94 -17.22 4.79
N CYS A 52 -7.75 -17.80 4.61
CA CYS A 52 -7.24 -18.89 5.45
C CYS A 52 -5.71 -19.00 5.33
N PHE A 53 -5.14 -19.96 6.04
CA PHE A 53 -3.73 -20.35 5.96
C PHE A 53 -3.67 -21.81 5.56
N ASP A 54 -2.73 -22.14 4.68
CA ASP A 54 -2.46 -23.51 4.27
C ASP A 54 -1.90 -24.32 5.46
N THR A 55 -2.45 -25.51 5.70
CA THR A 55 -2.10 -26.32 6.88
C THR A 55 -0.70 -26.94 6.83
N THR A 56 -0.09 -27.00 5.64
CA THR A 56 1.20 -27.66 5.45
C THR A 56 2.34 -26.65 5.43
N SER A 57 2.14 -25.53 4.72
CA SER A 57 3.15 -24.51 4.46
C SER A 57 2.98 -23.25 5.31
N ASP A 58 1.89 -23.10 6.07
CA ASP A 58 1.51 -21.89 6.81
C ASP A 58 1.38 -20.64 5.91
N SER A 59 1.25 -20.84 4.59
CA SER A 59 1.13 -19.76 3.60
C SER A 59 -0.29 -19.18 3.62
N PRO A 60 -0.46 -17.85 3.61
CA PRO A 60 -1.79 -17.26 3.59
C PRO A 60 -2.43 -17.40 2.20
N LEU A 61 -3.71 -17.75 2.17
CA LEU A 61 -4.55 -17.67 0.98
C LEU A 61 -5.29 -16.34 0.98
N VAL A 62 -4.99 -15.51 -0.01
CA VAL A 62 -5.55 -14.17 -0.17
C VAL A 62 -6.57 -14.17 -1.29
N LYS A 63 -7.79 -13.72 -0.99
CA LYS A 63 -8.79 -13.40 -2.01
C LYS A 63 -8.68 -11.94 -2.41
N THR A 64 -8.32 -11.70 -3.66
CA THR A 64 -8.22 -10.35 -4.23
C THR A 64 -9.61 -9.75 -4.49
N GLN A 65 -9.66 -8.43 -4.67
CA GLN A 65 -10.93 -7.73 -4.95
C GLN A 65 -11.61 -8.18 -6.26
N ASN A 66 -10.85 -8.69 -7.24
CA ASN A 66 -11.40 -9.26 -8.47
C ASN A 66 -11.85 -10.73 -8.32
N GLY A 67 -11.84 -11.28 -7.10
CA GLY A 67 -12.35 -12.61 -6.78
C GLY A 67 -11.34 -13.75 -6.95
N ARG A 68 -10.11 -13.49 -7.40
CA ARG A 68 -9.05 -14.51 -7.51
C ARG A 68 -8.56 -14.91 -6.12
N ARG A 69 -8.32 -16.21 -5.93
CA ARG A 69 -7.66 -16.76 -4.73
C ARG A 69 -6.22 -17.06 -5.05
N ILE A 70 -5.31 -16.56 -4.22
CA ILE A 70 -3.87 -16.65 -4.43
C ILE A 70 -3.25 -17.17 -3.13
N THR A 71 -2.62 -18.34 -3.19
CA THR A 71 -1.73 -18.80 -2.11
C THR A 71 -0.44 -18.01 -2.21
N VAL A 72 -0.11 -17.25 -1.17
CA VAL A 72 1.00 -16.30 -1.22
C VAL A 72 2.25 -16.95 -0.67
N GLU A 73 3.21 -17.20 -1.55
CA GLU A 73 4.53 -17.70 -1.18
C GLU A 73 5.52 -16.56 -0.88
N SER A 74 6.59 -16.88 -0.16
CA SER A 74 7.67 -15.94 0.11
C SER A 74 8.42 -15.57 -1.17
N MET A 75 8.87 -14.33 -1.25
CA MET A 75 9.63 -13.80 -2.39
C MET A 75 10.94 -13.17 -1.95
N ASP A 76 11.90 -13.11 -2.87
CA ASP A 76 13.23 -12.57 -2.61
C ASP A 76 13.39 -11.13 -3.14
N TRP A 77 14.06 -10.27 -2.41
CA TRP A 77 14.60 -9.01 -2.92
C TRP A 77 16.11 -9.07 -2.82
N THR A 78 16.78 -8.90 -3.95
CA THR A 78 18.23 -9.07 -4.08
C THR A 78 18.91 -7.77 -4.48
N VAL A 79 20.15 -7.59 -4.00
CA VAL A 79 21.11 -6.65 -4.56
C VAL A 79 22.15 -7.49 -5.31
N GLU A 80 22.29 -7.22 -6.60
CA GLU A 80 23.24 -7.90 -7.47
C GLU A 80 24.34 -6.93 -7.89
N GLU A 81 25.59 -7.38 -7.79
CA GLU A 81 26.76 -6.69 -8.33
C GLU A 81 27.55 -7.67 -9.19
N ASN A 82 27.87 -7.27 -10.43
CA ASN A 82 28.65 -8.08 -11.38
C ASN A 82 28.08 -9.50 -11.59
N GLY A 83 26.76 -9.65 -11.56
CA GLY A 83 26.07 -10.95 -11.73
C GLY A 83 26.06 -11.84 -10.49
N HIS A 84 26.55 -11.36 -9.35
CA HIS A 84 26.51 -12.09 -8.08
C HIS A 84 25.55 -11.42 -7.09
N VAL A 85 24.68 -12.22 -6.46
CA VAL A 85 23.83 -11.76 -5.36
C VAL A 85 24.71 -11.43 -4.16
N ARG A 86 24.76 -10.15 -3.80
CA ARG A 86 25.53 -9.65 -2.65
C ARG A 86 24.74 -9.66 -1.36
N ALA A 87 23.44 -9.38 -1.46
CA ALA A 87 22.52 -9.42 -0.35
C ALA A 87 21.13 -9.83 -0.83
N GLN A 88 20.39 -10.49 0.05
CA GLN A 88 19.05 -10.98 -0.23
C GLN A 88 18.20 -10.85 1.04
N ILE A 89 16.95 -10.44 0.87
CA ILE A 89 15.91 -10.57 1.90
C ILE A 89 14.77 -11.40 1.35
N THR A 90 14.18 -12.25 2.19
CA THR A 90 13.05 -13.10 1.84
C THR A 90 11.89 -12.83 2.78
N GLN A 91 10.71 -12.57 2.21
CA GLN A 91 9.49 -12.24 2.95
C GLN A 91 8.26 -12.49 2.08
N LEU A 92 7.10 -12.67 2.71
CA LEU A 92 5.82 -12.60 2.02
C LEU A 92 5.68 -11.22 1.33
N PRO A 93 5.27 -11.16 0.05
CA PRO A 93 5.07 -9.91 -0.68
C PRO A 93 3.76 -9.22 -0.27
N LEU A 94 3.52 -9.08 1.04
CA LEU A 94 2.31 -8.55 1.64
C LEU A 94 2.65 -7.47 2.67
N ARG A 95 1.75 -6.50 2.79
CA ARG A 95 1.65 -5.58 3.92
C ARG A 95 0.20 -5.40 4.31
N LEU A 96 -0.01 -4.94 5.53
CA LEU A 96 -1.34 -4.58 6.03
C LEU A 96 -1.90 -3.39 5.23
N ALA A 97 -3.19 -3.45 4.91
CA ALA A 97 -3.87 -2.50 4.02
C ALA A 97 -5.13 -1.88 4.62
N TRP A 98 -5.17 -1.71 5.95
CA TRP A 98 -6.26 -0.98 6.63
C TRP A 98 -6.26 0.51 6.33
N ALA A 99 -5.10 1.06 5.96
CA ALA A 99 -4.94 2.45 5.57
C ALA A 99 -4.26 2.53 4.21
N ILE A 100 -4.73 3.46 3.40
CA ILE A 100 -4.11 3.84 2.13
C ILE A 100 -3.80 5.34 2.16
N THR A 101 -2.78 5.75 1.42
CA THR A 101 -2.50 7.17 1.25
C THR A 101 -3.52 7.81 0.33
N VAL A 102 -3.72 9.12 0.45
CA VAL A 102 -4.59 9.90 -0.45
C VAL A 102 -4.23 9.66 -1.92
N HIS A 103 -2.93 9.67 -2.24
CA HIS A 103 -2.42 9.37 -3.59
C HIS A 103 -2.87 8.01 -4.12
N LYS A 104 -2.88 6.97 -3.27
CA LYS A 104 -3.34 5.63 -3.66
C LYS A 104 -4.85 5.52 -3.77
N SER A 105 -5.59 6.42 -3.15
CA SER A 105 -7.06 6.50 -3.26
C SER A 105 -7.54 7.24 -4.51
N GLN A 106 -6.65 7.90 -5.26
CA GLN A 106 -7.04 8.72 -6.40
C GLN A 106 -7.81 7.90 -7.45
N GLY A 107 -8.97 8.40 -7.87
CA GLY A 107 -9.85 7.71 -8.82
C GLY A 107 -10.70 6.59 -8.20
N MET A 108 -10.50 6.25 -6.92
CA MET A 108 -11.35 5.28 -6.22
C MET A 108 -12.66 5.94 -5.75
N THR A 109 -13.71 5.14 -5.60
CA THR A 109 -14.88 5.51 -4.80
C THR A 109 -14.89 4.64 -3.55
N LEU A 110 -14.98 5.28 -2.39
CA LEU A 110 -14.98 4.64 -1.09
C LEU A 110 -16.37 4.78 -0.45
N ASP A 111 -16.85 3.70 0.17
CA ASP A 111 -18.17 3.69 0.82
C ASP A 111 -18.16 4.46 2.13
N LYS A 112 -17.13 4.25 2.95
CA LYS A 112 -16.89 4.90 4.24
C LYS A 112 -15.40 5.06 4.45
N ALA A 113 -14.98 6.12 5.12
CA ALA A 113 -13.58 6.29 5.48
C ALA A 113 -13.39 7.11 6.76
N VAL A 114 -12.34 6.72 7.50
CA VAL A 114 -11.70 7.54 8.51
C VAL A 114 -10.48 8.19 7.86
N MET A 115 -10.39 9.52 7.89
CA MET A 115 -9.32 10.27 7.24
C MET A 115 -8.57 11.14 8.23
N ASP A 116 -7.25 11.20 8.08
CA ASP A 116 -6.41 12.19 8.74
C ASP A 116 -5.74 13.04 7.67
N LEU A 117 -6.08 14.33 7.64
CA LEU A 117 -5.57 15.33 6.70
C LEU A 117 -4.54 16.27 7.36
N SER A 118 -4.13 15.99 8.59
CA SER A 118 -3.14 16.81 9.31
C SER A 118 -1.77 16.89 8.62
N GLY A 119 -1.43 15.85 7.86
CA GLY A 119 -0.19 15.74 7.09
C GLY A 119 -0.30 16.13 5.62
N VAL A 120 -1.38 16.81 5.19
CA VAL A 120 -1.49 17.28 3.80
C VAL A 120 -0.43 18.33 3.51
N PHE A 121 0.31 18.14 2.42
CA PHE A 121 1.38 19.05 2.00
C PHE A 121 1.16 19.61 0.58
N GLU A 122 0.49 18.86 -0.30
CA GLU A 122 0.19 19.32 -1.66
C GLU A 122 -1.16 20.03 -1.79
N PHE A 123 -1.20 21.02 -2.68
CA PHE A 123 -2.45 21.69 -3.05
C PHE A 123 -3.44 20.71 -3.67
N GLY A 124 -4.72 20.84 -3.34
CA GLY A 124 -5.78 19.96 -3.86
C GLY A 124 -5.76 18.53 -3.30
N GLN A 125 -4.76 18.14 -2.51
CA GLN A 125 -4.69 16.79 -1.93
C GLN A 125 -5.87 16.50 -0.98
N GLY A 126 -6.28 17.46 -0.15
CA GLY A 126 -7.46 17.29 0.69
C GLY A 126 -8.75 17.16 -0.12
N TYR A 127 -8.88 17.90 -1.23
CA TYR A 127 -10.00 17.72 -2.17
C TYR A 127 -10.00 16.31 -2.81
N VAL A 128 -8.84 15.82 -3.25
CA VAL A 128 -8.71 14.45 -3.79
C VAL A 128 -9.18 13.43 -2.75
N ALA A 129 -8.76 13.56 -1.50
CA ALA A 129 -9.16 12.68 -0.41
C ALA A 129 -10.68 12.71 -0.18
N LEU A 130 -11.25 13.90 0.03
CA LEU A 130 -12.66 14.07 0.38
C LEU A 130 -13.60 13.64 -0.76
N SER A 131 -13.23 13.91 -2.00
CA SER A 131 -14.00 13.52 -3.19
C SER A 131 -14.08 12.00 -3.42
N ARG A 132 -13.37 11.18 -2.63
CA ARG A 132 -13.50 9.71 -2.70
C ARG A 132 -14.75 9.21 -1.99
N ILE A 133 -15.36 10.00 -1.11
CA ILE A 133 -16.55 9.61 -0.33
C ILE A 133 -17.81 10.23 -0.95
N ARG A 134 -18.87 9.42 -1.04
CA ARG A 134 -20.12 9.84 -1.69
C ARG A 134 -21.02 10.70 -0.81
N ARG A 135 -21.00 10.48 0.51
CA ARG A 135 -21.87 11.16 1.48
C ARG A 135 -21.06 11.60 2.68
N ILE A 136 -21.30 12.83 3.14
CA ILE A 136 -20.60 13.37 4.31
C ILE A 136 -20.84 12.54 5.58
N SER A 137 -22.01 11.88 5.69
CA SER A 137 -22.36 10.98 6.81
C SER A 137 -21.47 9.73 6.89
N ASP A 138 -20.77 9.39 5.81
CA ASP A 138 -19.88 8.24 5.71
C ASP A 138 -18.40 8.62 5.90
N LEU A 139 -18.12 9.89 6.20
CA LEU A 139 -16.80 10.44 6.43
C LEU A 139 -16.58 10.74 7.92
N TYR A 140 -15.45 10.31 8.45
CA TYR A 140 -14.96 10.73 9.75
C TYR A 140 -13.55 11.34 9.60
N ILE A 141 -13.34 12.56 10.11
CA ILE A 141 -12.04 13.23 10.02
C ILE A 141 -11.39 13.27 11.41
N LEU A 142 -10.17 12.76 11.51
CA LEU A 142 -9.36 12.75 12.73
C LEU A 142 -8.68 14.10 12.98
N GLY A 143 -8.27 14.78 11.91
CA GLY A 143 -7.63 16.08 11.95
C GLY A 143 -7.37 16.63 10.55
N TRP A 144 -7.07 17.93 10.46
CA TRP A 144 -6.66 18.61 9.23
C TRP A 144 -5.74 19.78 9.54
N ASN A 145 -5.03 20.26 8.53
CA ASN A 145 -4.25 21.49 8.57
C ASN A 145 -4.80 22.52 7.56
N ASP A 146 -4.30 23.75 7.57
CA ASP A 146 -4.75 24.81 6.66
C ASP A 146 -4.54 24.46 5.17
N ARG A 147 -3.46 23.73 4.88
CA ARG A 147 -3.09 23.31 3.52
C ARG A 147 -4.12 22.38 2.89
N ALA A 148 -4.82 21.58 3.70
CA ALA A 148 -5.77 20.57 3.25
C ALA A 148 -6.87 21.14 2.33
N PHE A 149 -7.25 22.40 2.51
CA PHE A 149 -8.33 23.04 1.76
C PHE A 149 -7.85 24.13 0.80
N GLN A 150 -6.53 24.25 0.60
CA GLN A 150 -5.98 25.23 -0.32
C GLN A 150 -5.89 24.70 -1.75
N VAL A 151 -6.18 25.59 -2.69
CA VAL A 151 -5.96 25.40 -4.13
C VAL A 151 -4.75 26.26 -4.53
N HIS A 152 -3.99 25.78 -5.52
CA HIS A 152 -2.85 26.54 -6.04
C HIS A 152 -3.33 27.85 -6.68
N GLN A 153 -2.70 28.99 -6.34
CA GLN A 153 -3.15 30.32 -6.77
C GLN A 153 -3.19 30.46 -8.30
N ASP A 154 -2.19 29.95 -9.02
CA ASP A 154 -2.18 29.97 -10.49
C ASP A 154 -3.37 29.23 -11.13
N ILE A 155 -3.88 28.19 -10.47
CA ILE A 155 -5.05 27.44 -10.96
C ILE A 155 -6.31 28.29 -10.75
N VAL A 156 -6.45 28.93 -9.59
CA VAL A 156 -7.55 29.86 -9.31
C VAL A 156 -7.56 31.04 -10.29
N ALA A 157 -6.38 31.61 -10.59
CA ALA A 157 -6.26 32.70 -11.55
C ALA A 157 -6.69 32.26 -12.95
N LYS A 158 -6.30 31.05 -13.39
CA LYS A 158 -6.73 30.50 -14.69
C LYS A 158 -8.22 30.16 -14.75
N ASP A 159 -8.83 29.73 -13.64
CA ASP A 159 -10.25 29.40 -13.59
C ASP A 159 -11.13 30.61 -13.92
N THR A 160 -10.69 31.82 -13.58
CA THR A 160 -11.41 33.07 -13.94
C THR A 160 -11.33 33.45 -15.42
N THR A 161 -10.43 32.82 -16.19
CA THR A 161 -10.22 33.12 -17.62
C THR A 161 -10.90 32.11 -18.55
N PHE A 162 -11.48 31.04 -18.01
CA PHE A 162 -12.33 30.08 -18.73
C PHE A 162 -13.82 30.45 -18.57
#